data_AF-A0A0B1TZU9-F1
#
_entry.id   AF-A0A0B1TZU9-F1
#
_cell.length_a   1.000
_cell.length_b   1.000
_cell.length_c   1.000
_cell.angle_alpha   90.00
_cell.angle_beta   90.00
_cell.angle_gamma   90.00
#
_symmetry.space_group_name_H-M   'P 1'
#
loop_
_entity.id
_entity.type
_entity.pdbx_description
1 polymer ?
#
loop_
_entity_poly.entity_id
_entity_poly.type
_entity_poly.pdbx_seq_one_letter_code
_entity_poly.pdbx_strand_id
1 'polypeptide(L)'
;MGRRIIQPLLAAAALALALPLAARSEEPAARFVGSEVCAPCHAAQHERFLRYSKKAHSSKNLRLMAKGLTDQELTSCYGCHTTGYGRPGGFTSFAATPQLADAGCEVCHGPGSLHAASGDPAAIKGRLTLADCDPCHNDSRVRSFGYKPLLNAGAH
;
A
#
# COMPACT_ATOMS: atom_id res chain seq x y z
N MET A 1 49.61 -29.33 -58.72
CA MET A 1 50.71 -28.76 -57.92
C MET A 1 50.06 -27.84 -56.88
N GLY A 2 49.76 -28.34 -55.68
CA GLY A 2 50.50 -27.98 -54.45
C GLY A 2 49.81 -26.78 -53.75
N ARG A 3 49.48 -26.74 -52.47
CA ARG A 3 49.74 -27.57 -51.30
C ARG A 3 48.53 -27.42 -50.37
N ARG A 4 48.13 -28.51 -49.72
CA ARG A 4 47.18 -28.53 -48.60
C ARG A 4 47.86 -27.83 -47.42
N ILE A 5 47.24 -26.79 -46.87
CA ILE A 5 47.67 -26.18 -45.60
C ILE A 5 46.70 -26.68 -44.54
N ILE A 6 47.23 -27.50 -43.65
CA ILE A 6 46.54 -28.14 -42.55
C ILE A 6 46.59 -27.13 -41.40
N GLN A 7 45.46 -26.55 -41.03
CA GLN A 7 45.37 -25.58 -39.94
C GLN A 7 45.07 -26.34 -38.64
N PRO A 8 45.88 -26.20 -37.57
CA PRO A 8 45.66 -26.95 -36.34
C PRO A 8 44.46 -26.38 -35.60
N LEU A 9 43.53 -27.27 -35.22
CA LEU A 9 42.43 -27.01 -34.30
C LEU A 9 43.00 -26.62 -32.93
N LEU A 10 43.03 -25.32 -32.63
CA LEU A 10 43.18 -24.82 -31.27
C LEU A 10 41.83 -24.93 -30.57
N ALA A 11 41.66 -26.00 -29.78
CA ALA A 11 40.56 -26.12 -28.85
C ALA A 11 40.77 -25.13 -27.69
N ALA A 12 40.14 -23.96 -27.77
CA ALA A 12 40.06 -23.03 -26.65
C ALA A 12 39.05 -23.58 -25.63
N ALA A 13 39.55 -24.17 -24.55
CA ALA A 13 38.74 -24.52 -23.39
C ALA A 13 38.29 -23.23 -22.69
N ALA A 14 37.07 -22.78 -22.98
CA ALA A 14 36.43 -21.69 -22.26
C ALA A 14 36.05 -22.17 -20.85
N LEU A 15 36.90 -21.85 -19.87
CA LEU A 15 36.60 -22.02 -18.46
C LEU A 15 35.49 -21.02 -18.09
N ALA A 16 34.24 -21.48 -18.12
CA ALA A 16 33.10 -20.70 -17.67
C ALA A 16 33.26 -20.41 -16.16
N LEU A 17 33.73 -19.20 -15.83
CA LEU A 17 33.63 -18.67 -14.46
C LEU A 17 32.14 -18.56 -14.14
N ALA A 18 31.60 -19.52 -13.41
CA ALA A 18 30.33 -19.37 -12.73
C ALA A 18 30.51 -18.32 -11.62
N LEU A 19 30.18 -17.05 -11.93
CA LEU A 19 30.03 -16.05 -10.88
C LEU A 19 28.92 -16.52 -9.93
N PRO A 20 29.15 -16.50 -8.61
CA PRO A 20 28.10 -16.80 -7.67
C PRO A 20 27.03 -15.72 -7.84
N LEU A 21 25.82 -16.15 -8.23
CA LEU A 21 24.64 -15.29 -8.21
C LEU A 21 24.42 -14.92 -6.74
N ALA A 22 24.90 -13.75 -6.33
CA ALA A 22 24.63 -13.21 -5.01
C ALA A 22 23.12 -13.22 -4.81
N ALA A 23 22.65 -14.08 -3.91
CA ALA A 23 21.26 -14.08 -3.47
C ALA A 23 20.99 -12.68 -2.92
N ARG A 24 20.19 -11.89 -3.64
CA ARG A 24 19.62 -10.67 -3.08
C ARG A 24 18.76 -11.12 -1.91
N SER A 25 19.16 -10.79 -0.69
CA SER A 25 18.26 -10.82 0.44
C SER A 25 17.07 -9.93 0.08
N GLU A 26 15.90 -10.52 -0.10
CA GLU A 26 14.67 -9.73 -0.22
C GLU A 26 14.44 -9.08 1.15
N GLU A 27 14.72 -7.78 1.22
CA GLU A 27 14.28 -6.96 2.36
C GLU A 27 12.78 -7.20 2.57
N PRO A 28 12.33 -7.51 3.80
CA PRO A 28 10.95 -7.87 4.04
C PRO A 28 10.03 -6.74 3.56
N ALA A 29 9.18 -7.05 2.59
CA ALA A 29 8.25 -6.08 2.03
C ALA A 29 7.33 -5.53 3.12
N ALA A 30 7.22 -4.20 3.19
CA ALA A 30 6.33 -3.55 4.15
C ALA A 30 4.87 -3.97 3.90
N ARG A 31 4.15 -4.29 4.98
CA ARG A 31 2.74 -4.71 4.97
C ARG A 31 1.87 -3.77 5.78
N PHE A 32 0.59 -3.74 5.45
CA PHE A 32 -0.39 -2.98 6.21
C PHE A 32 -0.65 -3.67 7.56
N VAL A 33 -0.80 -2.87 8.61
CA VAL A 33 -0.94 -3.36 10.00
C VAL A 33 -2.20 -2.87 10.71
N GLY A 34 -2.92 -1.91 10.13
CA GLY A 34 -4.10 -1.29 10.77
C GLY A 34 -3.71 -0.13 11.67
N SER A 35 -4.69 0.73 11.98
CA SER A 35 -4.45 1.98 12.73
C SER A 35 -4.18 1.72 14.21
N GLU A 36 -4.68 0.60 14.72
CA GLU A 36 -4.57 0.17 16.11
C GLU A 36 -3.11 -0.06 16.51
N VAL A 37 -2.26 -0.51 15.58
CA VAL A 37 -0.82 -0.71 15.81
C VAL A 37 -0.09 0.62 16.02
N CYS A 38 -0.63 1.73 15.52
CA CYS A 38 -0.04 3.05 15.70
C CYS A 38 -0.33 3.65 17.08
N ALA A 39 -1.42 3.22 17.74
CA ALA A 39 -1.93 3.85 18.96
C ALA A 39 -0.94 3.90 20.14
N PRO A 40 -0.12 2.86 20.43
CA PRO A 40 0.79 2.87 21.57
C PRO A 40 1.86 3.98 21.51
N CYS A 41 2.35 4.30 20.32
CA CYS A 41 3.39 5.34 20.11
C CYS A 41 2.79 6.70 19.71
N HIS A 42 1.60 6.71 19.07
CA HIS A 42 0.94 7.90 18.54
C HIS A 42 -0.45 8.12 19.14
N ALA A 43 -0.57 8.00 20.46
CA ALA A 43 -1.86 8.04 21.15
C ALA A 43 -2.69 9.30 20.84
N ALA A 44 -2.05 10.49 20.86
CA ALA A 44 -2.74 11.76 20.60
C ALA A 44 -3.24 11.88 19.15
N GLN A 45 -2.43 11.46 18.17
CA GLN A 45 -2.81 11.48 16.76
C GLN A 45 -3.92 10.46 16.50
N HIS A 46 -3.77 9.26 17.04
CA HIS A 46 -4.75 8.18 16.92
C HIS A 46 -6.10 8.60 17.52
N GLU A 47 -6.12 9.15 18.74
CA GLU A 47 -7.37 9.62 19.37
C GLU A 47 -8.03 10.72 18.55
N ARG A 48 -7.28 11.74 18.13
CA ARG A 48 -7.81 12.84 17.31
C ARG A 48 -8.34 12.34 15.98
N PHE A 49 -7.63 11.40 15.35
CA PHE A 49 -8.08 10.76 14.13
C PHE A 49 -9.41 10.04 14.34
N LEU A 50 -9.51 9.12 15.31
CA LEU A 50 -10.75 8.41 15.58
C LEU A 50 -11.92 9.33 15.93
N ARG A 51 -11.65 10.43 16.65
CA ARG A 51 -12.68 11.35 17.12
C ARG A 51 -13.24 12.25 16.01
N TYR A 52 -12.37 12.76 15.13
CA TYR A 52 -12.74 13.83 14.19
C TYR A 52 -12.78 13.38 12.72
N SER A 53 -12.23 12.21 12.41
CA SER A 53 -12.14 11.69 11.05
C SER A 53 -13.29 10.74 10.73
N LYS A 54 -14.19 11.14 9.83
CA LYS A 54 -15.27 10.24 9.36
C LYS A 54 -14.74 8.98 8.65
N LYS A 55 -13.57 9.08 8.02
CA LYS A 55 -12.91 7.97 7.32
C LYS A 55 -12.37 6.90 8.26
N ALA A 56 -12.13 7.23 9.53
CA ALA A 56 -11.77 6.25 10.56
C ALA A 56 -12.89 5.24 10.87
N HIS A 57 -14.11 5.51 10.38
CA HIS A 57 -15.31 4.68 10.58
C HIS A 57 -16.01 4.39 9.25
N SER A 58 -15.26 4.37 8.14
CA SER A 58 -15.79 4.19 6.79
C SER A 58 -16.46 2.83 6.58
N SER A 59 -15.99 1.78 7.27
CA SER A 59 -16.54 0.43 7.20
C SER A 59 -18.01 0.37 7.58
N LYS A 60 -18.44 1.22 8.53
CA LYS A 60 -19.85 1.33 8.94
C LYS A 60 -20.74 1.74 7.77
N ASN A 61 -20.33 2.76 7.02
CA ASN A 61 -21.10 3.25 5.88
C ASN A 61 -21.05 2.25 4.71
N LEU A 62 -19.91 1.60 4.48
CA LEU A 62 -19.79 0.53 3.48
C LEU A 62 -20.79 -0.60 3.75
N ARG A 63 -20.90 -1.06 5.00
CA ARG A 63 -21.84 -2.14 5.38
C ARG A 63 -23.31 -1.72 5.23
N LEU A 64 -23.63 -0.45 5.43
CA LEU A 64 -24.99 0.07 5.20
C LEU A 64 -25.32 0.09 3.71
N MET A 65 -24.38 0.56 2.87
CA MET A 65 -24.57 0.65 1.41
C MET A 65 -24.56 -0.71 0.73
N ALA A 66 -23.80 -1.68 1.26
CA ALA A 66 -23.68 -3.04 0.70
C ALA A 66 -25.03 -3.73 0.49
N LYS A 67 -26.09 -3.38 1.23
CA LYS A 67 -27.42 -3.97 1.09
C LYS A 67 -28.12 -3.63 -0.23
N GLY A 68 -27.71 -2.54 -0.89
CA GLY A 68 -28.32 -2.05 -2.12
C GLY A 68 -27.39 -2.07 -3.32
N LEU A 69 -26.21 -2.69 -3.19
CA LEU A 69 -25.19 -2.74 -4.23
C LEU A 69 -24.89 -4.18 -4.60
N THR A 70 -24.52 -4.41 -5.85
CA THR A 70 -23.87 -5.65 -6.28
C THR A 70 -22.45 -5.72 -5.70
N ASP A 71 -21.86 -6.91 -5.66
CA ASP A 71 -20.48 -7.10 -5.21
C ASP A 71 -19.48 -6.30 -6.07
N GLN A 72 -19.75 -6.19 -7.37
CA GLN A 72 -18.93 -5.41 -8.29
C GLN A 72 -19.01 -3.91 -8.01
N GLU A 73 -20.19 -3.38 -7.67
CA GLU A 73 -20.32 -1.97 -7.28
C GLU A 73 -19.65 -1.71 -5.92
N LEU A 74 -19.81 -2.62 -4.97
CA LEU A 74 -19.25 -2.51 -3.62
C LEU A 74 -17.72 -2.53 -3.62
N THR A 75 -17.09 -3.36 -4.45
CA THR A 75 -15.62 -3.41 -4.58
C THR A 75 -15.03 -2.07 -5.03
N SER A 76 -15.75 -1.30 -5.86
CA SER A 76 -15.33 0.06 -6.25
C SER A 76 -15.25 1.04 -5.07
N CYS A 77 -15.95 0.76 -3.97
CA CYS A 77 -15.92 1.59 -2.75
C CYS A 77 -14.68 1.31 -1.90
N TYR A 78 -14.13 0.09 -1.94
CA TYR A 78 -13.03 -0.32 -1.08
C TYR A 78 -11.75 0.48 -1.32
N GLY A 79 -11.48 0.87 -2.57
CA GLY A 79 -10.27 1.62 -2.94
C GLY A 79 -10.06 2.92 -2.14
N CYS A 80 -11.14 3.54 -1.65
CA CYS A 80 -11.06 4.79 -0.88
C CYS A 80 -11.53 4.67 0.57
N HIS A 81 -12.31 3.65 0.90
CA HIS A 81 -12.95 3.50 2.20
C HIS A 81 -12.38 2.35 3.04
N THR A 82 -11.29 1.73 2.59
CA THR A 82 -10.57 0.69 3.32
C THR A 82 -9.07 0.93 3.19
N THR A 83 -8.26 0.25 3.99
CA THR A 83 -6.82 0.42 3.98
C THR A 83 -6.15 -0.55 3.01
N GLY A 84 -5.47 -0.02 2.00
CA GLY A 84 -4.59 -0.80 1.12
C GLY A 84 -5.30 -1.74 0.13
N TYR A 85 -6.60 -1.59 -0.12
CA TYR A 85 -7.29 -2.44 -1.10
C TYR A 85 -6.60 -2.43 -2.47
N GLY A 86 -6.44 -3.62 -3.06
CA GLY A 86 -5.71 -3.81 -4.33
C GLY A 86 -4.18 -3.71 -4.21
N ARG A 87 -3.63 -3.53 -3.01
CA ARG A 87 -2.18 -3.54 -2.74
C ARG A 87 -1.80 -4.83 -1.99
N PRO A 88 -0.55 -5.32 -2.16
CA PRO A 88 -0.05 -6.46 -1.39
C PRO A 88 -0.22 -6.25 0.12
N GLY A 89 -0.84 -7.23 0.80
CA GLY A 89 -1.08 -7.21 2.25
C GLY A 89 -2.14 -6.22 2.72
N GLY A 90 -2.90 -5.59 1.82
CA GLY A 90 -3.98 -4.66 2.18
C GLY A 90 -5.33 -5.34 2.41
N PHE A 91 -6.38 -4.54 2.53
CA PHE A 91 -7.74 -5.02 2.73
C PHE A 91 -8.18 -5.97 1.60
N THR A 92 -8.76 -7.11 1.96
CA THR A 92 -9.34 -8.07 1.00
C THR A 92 -10.83 -8.29 1.26
N SER A 93 -11.21 -8.47 2.53
CA SER A 93 -12.61 -8.56 2.94
C SER A 93 -12.76 -8.23 4.41
N PHE A 94 -14.00 -7.94 4.83
CA PHE A 94 -14.33 -7.73 6.24
C PHE A 94 -14.05 -8.94 7.14
N ALA A 95 -13.97 -10.15 6.58
CA ALA A 95 -13.68 -11.37 7.31
C ALA A 95 -12.18 -11.66 7.38
N ALA A 96 -11.46 -11.48 6.27
CA ALA A 96 -10.04 -11.83 6.17
C ALA A 96 -9.12 -10.76 6.77
N THR A 97 -9.49 -9.49 6.64
CA THR A 97 -8.66 -8.34 7.07
C THR A 97 -9.50 -7.29 7.79
N PRO A 98 -10.19 -7.64 8.90
CA PRO A 98 -11.07 -6.69 9.61
C PRO A 98 -10.33 -5.44 10.11
N GLN A 99 -9.06 -5.56 10.49
CA GLN A 99 -8.22 -4.44 10.94
C GLN A 99 -7.88 -3.42 9.84
N LEU A 100 -8.16 -3.75 8.57
CA LEU A 100 -7.96 -2.87 7.41
C LEU A 100 -9.28 -2.38 6.82
N ALA A 101 -10.40 -2.65 7.50
CA ALA A 101 -11.75 -2.37 6.99
C ALA A 101 -12.09 -0.88 6.92
N ASP A 102 -11.41 -0.06 7.70
CA ASP A 102 -11.57 1.39 7.70
C ASP A 102 -10.46 2.07 6.92
N ALA A 103 -10.72 3.28 6.45
CA ALA A 103 -9.71 4.14 5.85
C ALA A 103 -8.85 4.78 6.96
N GLY A 104 -7.83 4.03 7.36
CA GLY A 104 -6.98 4.31 8.52
C GLY A 104 -5.73 5.15 8.23
N CYS A 105 -4.79 5.16 9.17
CA CYS A 105 -3.51 5.88 9.08
C CYS A 105 -2.76 5.57 7.77
N GLU A 106 -2.72 4.28 7.42
CA GLU A 106 -1.91 3.76 6.32
C GLU A 106 -2.50 4.06 4.93
N VAL A 107 -3.72 4.61 4.83
CA VAL A 107 -4.26 5.13 3.56
C VAL A 107 -3.39 6.28 3.03
N CYS A 108 -2.90 7.14 3.92
CA CYS A 108 -2.02 8.25 3.56
C CYS A 108 -0.55 7.92 3.81
N HIS A 109 -0.24 7.23 4.90
CA HIS A 109 1.13 6.97 5.35
C HIS A 109 1.78 5.75 4.67
N GLY A 110 0.98 4.92 3.99
CA GLY A 110 1.44 3.66 3.41
C GLY A 110 1.63 2.55 4.46
N PRO A 111 2.15 1.37 4.05
CA PRO A 111 2.30 0.21 4.93
C PRO A 111 3.26 0.49 6.09
N GLY A 112 2.79 0.35 7.33
CA GLY A 112 3.50 0.77 8.54
C GLY A 112 4.28 -0.32 9.25
N SER A 113 4.32 -1.57 8.75
CA SER A 113 4.93 -2.69 9.49
C SER A 113 6.40 -2.49 9.86
N LEU A 114 7.19 -1.91 8.96
CA LEU A 114 8.62 -1.69 9.19
C LEU A 114 8.84 -0.55 10.20
N HIS A 115 8.05 0.51 10.09
CA HIS A 115 8.07 1.60 11.07
C HIS A 115 7.63 1.15 12.47
N ALA A 116 6.56 0.37 12.57
CA ALA A 116 6.10 -0.18 13.84
C ALA A 116 7.13 -1.10 14.50
N ALA A 117 7.90 -1.86 13.69
CA ALA A 117 8.93 -2.77 14.20
C ALA A 117 10.22 -2.06 14.62
N SER A 118 10.63 -1.02 13.87
CA SER A 118 11.92 -0.35 14.05
C SER A 118 11.85 0.95 14.86
N GLY A 119 10.68 1.59 14.89
CA GLY A 119 10.51 2.97 15.37
C GLY A 119 11.11 4.03 14.43
N ASP A 120 11.70 3.65 13.30
CA ASP A 120 12.36 4.57 12.37
C ASP A 120 11.33 5.40 11.59
N PRO A 121 11.31 6.75 11.72
CA PRO A 121 10.40 7.59 10.96
C PRO A 121 10.62 7.53 9.44
N ALA A 122 11.79 7.12 8.97
CA ALA A 122 12.08 6.95 7.54
C ALA A 122 11.45 5.67 6.96
N ALA A 123 11.04 4.72 7.80
CA ALA A 123 10.41 3.47 7.39
C ALA A 123 8.89 3.61 7.09
N ILE A 124 8.36 4.84 7.10
CA ILE A 124 6.97 5.16 6.71
C ILE A 124 6.91 6.56 6.11
N LYS A 125 5.88 6.85 5.29
CA LYS A 125 5.70 8.18 4.74
C LYS A 125 5.23 9.17 5.81
N GLY A 126 6.13 9.89 6.47
CA GLY A 126 5.76 10.86 7.51
C GLY A 126 5.15 12.17 7.00
N ARG A 127 5.59 12.67 5.82
CA ARG A 127 5.13 13.95 5.26
C ARG A 127 4.20 13.72 4.06
N LEU A 128 2.97 14.20 4.19
CA LEU A 128 1.94 14.13 3.16
C LEU A 128 1.93 15.39 2.29
N THR A 129 1.44 15.24 1.06
CA THR A 129 1.24 16.28 0.07
C THR A 129 -0.19 16.22 -0.46
N LEU A 130 -0.65 17.25 -1.18
CA LEU A 130 -2.00 17.21 -1.79
C LEU A 130 -2.16 16.06 -2.79
N ALA A 131 -1.08 15.60 -3.42
CA ALA A 131 -1.10 14.44 -4.31
C ALA A 131 -1.52 13.15 -3.58
N ASP A 132 -1.33 13.06 -2.26
CA ASP A 132 -1.74 11.91 -1.47
C ASP A 132 -3.25 11.85 -1.24
N CYS A 133 -3.96 12.96 -1.45
CA CYS A 133 -5.40 13.05 -1.33
C CYS A 133 -6.13 12.76 -2.66
N ASP A 134 -5.47 13.02 -3.79
CA ASP A 134 -6.04 12.96 -5.15
C ASP A 134 -6.64 11.60 -5.55
N PRO A 135 -6.10 10.43 -5.14
CA PRO A 135 -6.68 9.14 -5.49
C PRO A 135 -8.16 9.00 -5.11
N CYS A 136 -8.60 9.69 -4.06
CA CYS A 136 -9.97 9.65 -3.57
C CYS A 136 -10.69 11.00 -3.66
N HIS A 137 -9.95 12.11 -3.60
CA HIS A 137 -10.46 13.47 -3.65
C HIS A 137 -10.14 14.15 -4.98
N ASN A 138 -10.51 13.51 -6.08
CA ASN A 138 -10.44 14.08 -7.42
C ASN A 138 -11.80 14.61 -7.89
N ASP A 139 -11.74 15.45 -8.91
CA ASP A 139 -12.85 16.10 -9.58
C ASP A 139 -14.02 15.16 -9.94
N SER A 140 -13.71 13.99 -10.49
CA SER A 140 -14.71 12.99 -10.87
C SER A 140 -15.47 12.49 -9.64
N ARG A 141 -14.75 12.04 -8.60
CA ARG A 141 -15.34 11.51 -7.37
C ARG A 141 -16.05 12.58 -6.55
N VAL A 142 -15.46 13.75 -6.39
CA VAL A 142 -16.01 14.82 -5.54
C VAL A 142 -17.31 15.38 -6.12
N ARG A 143 -17.43 15.50 -7.44
CA ARG A 143 -18.67 15.91 -8.11
C ARG A 143 -19.81 14.90 -7.93
N SER A 144 -19.51 13.60 -7.97
CA SER A 144 -20.52 12.54 -7.80
C SER A 144 -21.18 12.54 -6.41
N PHE A 145 -20.53 13.09 -5.38
CA PHE A 145 -21.03 13.12 -4.01
C PHE A 145 -21.29 14.53 -3.46
N GLY A 146 -21.17 15.57 -4.30
CA GLY A 146 -21.53 16.95 -3.93
C GLY A 146 -20.71 17.58 -2.80
N TYR A 147 -19.44 17.19 -2.61
CA TYR A 147 -18.63 17.65 -1.47
C TYR A 147 -17.75 18.86 -1.81
N LYS A 148 -17.69 19.85 -0.89
CA LYS A 148 -16.83 21.06 -0.99
C LYS A 148 -15.36 20.73 -0.62
N PRO A 149 -14.36 21.59 -1.00
CA PRO A 149 -12.93 21.26 -0.96
C PRO A 149 -12.43 20.85 0.43
N LEU A 150 -11.33 20.08 0.45
CA LEU A 150 -10.47 19.53 1.52
C LEU A 150 -10.25 20.36 2.82
N LEU A 151 -11.25 21.06 3.35
CA LEU A 151 -11.08 21.92 4.52
C LEU A 151 -11.18 21.17 5.85
N ASN A 152 -11.67 19.92 5.85
CA ASN A 152 -11.82 19.11 7.06
C ASN A 152 -11.67 17.60 6.78
N ALA A 153 -10.77 17.21 5.88
CA ALA A 153 -10.60 15.79 5.55
C ALA A 153 -10.10 14.94 6.74
N GLY A 154 -9.89 15.51 7.93
CA GLY A 154 -9.53 14.79 9.15
C GLY A 154 -8.07 14.33 9.13
N ALA A 155 -7.16 15.17 8.62
CA ALA A 155 -5.75 15.04 8.97
C ALA A 155 -5.61 15.27 10.47
N HIS A 156 -4.91 14.37 11.17
CA HIS A 156 -4.67 14.48 12.60
C HIS A 156 -3.63 15.58 12.85
#